data_AF-A0ABD3G2L7-F1
#
_entry.id   AF-A0ABD3G2L7-F1
#
_cell.length_a   1.000
_cell.length_b   1.000
_cell.length_c   1.000
_cell.angle_alpha   90.00
_cell.angle_beta   90.00
_cell.angle_gamma   90.00
#
_symmetry.space_group_name_H-M   'P 1'
#
loop_
_entity.id
_entity.type
_entity.pdbx_description
1 polymer ?
#
loop_
_entity_poly.entity_id
_entity_poly.type
_entity_poly.pdbx_seq_one_letter_code
_entity_poly.pdbx_strand_id
1 'polypeptide(L)' 'MATELQFFARHANRKIIKTEDVTLLARKHPNLTNLLQKYQRETLNSSSSTSTGSKKRRRHVADSG' A
#
# COMPACT_ATOMS: atom_id res chain seq x y z
N MET A 1 13.22 -17.26 -6.90
CA MET A 1 12.12 -16.29 -7.11
C MET A 1 10.76 -16.93 -6.86
N ALA A 2 10.19 -17.73 -7.78
CA ALA A 2 8.82 -18.28 -7.61
C ALA A 2 8.68 -19.22 -6.39
N THR A 3 9.69 -20.05 -6.12
CA THR A 3 9.72 -20.97 -4.97
C THR A 3 9.83 -20.25 -3.63
N GLU A 4 10.58 -19.15 -3.57
CA GLU A 4 10.75 -18.33 -2.36
C GLU A 4 9.45 -17.62 -1.99
N LEU A 5 8.71 -17.09 -2.97
CA LEU A 5 7.39 -16.50 -2.73
C LEU A 5 6.39 -17.52 -2.19
N GLN A 6 6.37 -18.73 -2.75
CA GLN A 6 5.53 -19.82 -2.22
C GLN A 6 5.94 -20.20 -0.80
N PHE A 7 7.25 -20.23 -0.50
CA PHE A 7 7.76 -20.50 0.83
C PHE A 7 7.30 -19.45 1.85
N PHE A 8 7.40 -18.15 1.52
CA PHE A 8 6.96 -17.06 2.42
C PHE A 8 5.45 -17.10 2.68
N ALA A 9 4.65 -17.29 1.64
CA ALA A 9 3.20 -17.42 1.79
C ALA A 9 2.86 -18.62 2.69
N ARG A 10 3.49 -19.77 2.44
CA ARG A 10 3.29 -20.99 3.24
C ARG A 10 3.76 -20.83 4.68
N HIS A 11 4.87 -20.12 4.92
CA HIS A 11 5.37 -19.81 6.27
C HIS A 11 4.35 -18.98 7.08
N ALA A 12 3.59 -18.12 6.40
CA ALA A 12 2.48 -17.38 6.99
C ALA A 12 1.13 -18.16 6.97
N ASN A 13 1.15 -19.47 6.73
CA ASN A 13 -0.04 -20.34 6.57
C ASN A 13 -1.02 -19.87 5.48
N ARG A 14 -0.52 -19.20 4.44
CA ARG A 14 -1.31 -18.71 3.29
C ARG A 14 -1.06 -19.57 2.04
N LYS A 15 -2.11 -19.75 1.25
CA LYS A 15 -2.04 -20.33 -0.12
C LYS A 15 -1.92 -19.27 -1.21
N ILE A 16 -2.15 -18.01 -0.86
CA ILE A 16 -2.13 -16.85 -1.76
C ILE A 16 -0.92 -15.99 -1.41
N ILE A 17 -0.13 -15.67 -2.43
CA ILE A 17 1.00 -14.74 -2.33
C ILE A 17 0.44 -13.32 -2.17
N LYS A 18 1.01 -12.56 -1.24
CA LYS A 18 0.64 -11.17 -0.95
C LYS A 18 1.84 -10.24 -1.12
N THR A 19 1.58 -8.93 -1.02
CA THR A 19 2.62 -7.90 -1.20
C THR A 19 3.76 -8.03 -0.21
N GLU A 20 3.48 -8.45 1.03
CA GLU A 20 4.50 -8.69 2.05
C GLU A 20 5.52 -9.77 1.64
N ASP A 21 5.11 -10.78 0.85
CA ASP A 21 6.02 -11.84 0.39
C ASP A 21 7.00 -11.28 -0.65
N VAL A 22 6.53 -10.37 -1.51
CA VAL A 22 7.35 -9.66 -2.50
C VAL A 22 8.32 -8.69 -1.80
N THR A 23 7.86 -7.98 -0.77
CA THR A 23 8.73 -7.13 0.05
C THR A 23 9.80 -7.95 0.77
N LEU A 24 9.43 -9.11 1.33
CA LEU A 24 10.36 -10.02 2.01
C LEU A 24 11.39 -10.62 1.06
N LEU A 25 10.99 -10.91 -0.19
CA LEU A 25 11.92 -11.37 -1.23
C LEU A 25 12.98 -10.32 -1.55
N ALA A 26 12.61 -9.05 -1.59
CA ALA A 26 13.51 -7.94 -1.88
C ALA A 26 14.43 -7.54 -0.70
N ARG A 27 14.28 -8.14 0.49
CA ARG A 27 14.91 -7.69 1.75
C ARG A 27 16.43 -7.49 1.72
N LYS A 28 17.14 -8.14 0.80
CA LYS A 28 18.60 -8.00 0.63
C LYS A 28 19.00 -6.73 -0.13
N HIS A 29 18.04 -6.04 -0.73
CA HIS A 29 18.25 -4.87 -1.57
C HIS A 29 17.44 -3.69 -1.01
N PRO A 30 18.00 -2.90 -0.06
CA PRO A 30 17.25 -1.87 0.67
C PRO A 30 16.64 -0.81 -0.25
N ASN A 31 17.35 -0.43 -1.32
CA ASN A 31 16.83 0.51 -2.32
C ASN A 31 15.55 -0.01 -3.01
N LEU A 32 15.52 -1.30 -3.34
CA LEU A 32 14.37 -1.94 -3.96
C LEU A 32 13.21 -2.08 -2.97
N THR A 33 13.49 -2.48 -1.73
CA THR A 33 12.48 -2.54 -0.66
C THR A 33 11.81 -1.18 -0.45
N ASN A 34 12.60 -0.10 -0.38
CA ASN A 34 12.08 1.26 -0.22
C ASN A 34 11.19 1.69 -1.39
N LEU A 35 11.60 1.36 -2.63
CA LEU A 35 10.81 1.64 -3.82
C LEU A 35 9.47 0.89 -3.82
N LEU A 36 9.48 -0.39 -3.47
CA LEU A 36 8.27 -1.22 -3.39
C LEU A 36 7.31 -0.71 -2.30
N GLN A 37 7.83 -0.32 -1.14
CA GLN A 37 7.01 0.26 -0.08
C GLN A 37 6.39 1.61 -0.48
N LYS A 38 7.15 2.45 -1.20
CA LYS A 38 6.62 3.72 -1.74
C LYS A 38 5.47 3.45 -2.72
N TYR A 39 5.68 2.54 -3.66
CA TYR A 39 4.64 2.14 -4.63
C TYR A 39 3.38 1.60 -3.95
N GLN A 40 3.52 0.76 -2.93
CA GLN A 40 2.40 0.21 -2.18
C GLN A 40 1.58 1.30 -1.48
N ARG A 41 2.24 2.30 -0.87
CA ARG A 41 1.53 3.44 -0.26
C ARG A 41 0.75 4.25 -1.30
N GLU A 42 1.37 4.57 -2.43
CA GLU A 42 0.75 5.37 -3.48
C GLU A 42 -0.46 4.66 -4.10
N THR A 43 -0.33 3.38 -4.44
CA THR A 43 -1.41 2.60 -5.06
C THR A 43 -2.61 2.38 -4.16
N LEU A 44 -2.38 2.07 -2.88
CA LEU A 44 -3.47 1.90 -1.90
C LEU A 44 -4.21 3.24 -1.66
N ASN A 45 -3.48 4.35 -1.62
CA ASN A 45 -4.05 5.70 -1.46
C ASN A 45 -4.76 6.20 -2.73
N SER A 46 -4.38 5.71 -3.91
CA SER A 46 -5.10 5.98 -5.16
C SER A 46 -6.41 5.19 -5.25
N SER A 47 -6.42 3.93 -4.78
CA SER A 47 -7.63 3.08 -4.80
C SER A 47 -8.75 3.52 -3.86
N SER A 48 -8.49 4.42 -2.90
CA SER A 48 -9.53 5.00 -2.03
C SER A 48 -10.25 6.21 -2.64
N SER A 49 -9.94 6.61 -3.88
CA SER A 49 -10.56 7.78 -4.54
C SER A 49 -11.72 7.44 -5.49
N THR A 50 -12.12 6.16 -5.58
CA THR A 50 -13.30 5.70 -6.34
C THR A 50 -14.40 5.16 -5.42
N SER A 51 -14.77 5.93 -4.38
CA SER A 51 -16.10 5.82 -3.77
C SER A 51 -16.74 7.20 -3.73
N THR A 52 -17.79 7.36 -4.52
CA THR A 52 -18.68 8.52 -4.57
C THR A 52 -19.11 8.96 -3.17
N GLY A 53 -18.64 10.13 -2.75
CA GLY A 53 -19.04 10.84 -1.54
C GLY A 53 -19.17 12.34 -1.83
N SER A 54 -20.18 12.70 -2.61
CA SER A 54 -20.55 14.06 -2.95
C SER A 54 -20.95 14.88 -1.72
N LYS A 55 -20.17 15.91 -1.35
CA LYS A 55 -20.60 17.30 -1.04
C LYS A 55 -19.47 18.05 -0.32
N LYS A 56 -18.73 18.89 -1.06
CA LYS A 56 -19.01 20.33 -1.25
C LYS A 56 -18.56 21.17 -0.04
N ARG A 57 -17.34 21.69 -0.20
CA ARG A 57 -16.87 23.05 0.14
C ARG A 57 -17.91 23.95 0.83
N ARG A 58 -17.54 24.53 1.97
CA ARG A 58 -17.64 25.98 2.20
C ARG A 58 -16.62 26.42 3.25
N ARG A 59 -15.61 27.15 2.77
CA ARG A 59 -14.85 28.13 3.56
C ARG A 59 -15.79 29.26 3.96
N HIS A 60 -15.70 29.73 5.19
CA HIS A 60 -16.09 31.07 5.63
C HIS A 60 -15.21 31.35 6.86
N VAL A 61 -14.13 32.14 6.73
CA VAL A 61 -14.10 33.60 6.87
C VAL A 61 -14.52 34.03 8.28
N ALA A 62 -13.57 34.71 8.93
CA ALA A 62 -13.57 35.31 10.26
C ALA A 62 -14.68 36.37 10.49
N ASP A 63 -14.62 37.02 11.67
CA ASP A 63 -15.40 38.19 12.16
C ASP A 63 -16.56 37.79 13.11
N SER A 64 -16.84 38.39 14.27
CA SER A 64 -16.25 39.37 15.20
C SER A 64 -17.15 39.38 16.46
N GLY A 65 -16.68 39.94 17.59
CA GLY A 65 -17.55 40.31 18.74
C GLY A 65 -16.98 39.99 20.10
#